data_AF-A0A836IHF0-F1
#
_entry.id   AF-A0A836IHF0-F1
#
_cell.length_a   1.000
_cell.length_b   1.000
_cell.length_c   1.000
_cell.angle_alpha   90.00
_cell.angle_beta   90.00
_cell.angle_gamma   90.00
#
_symmetry.space_group_name_H-M   'P 1'
#
loop_
_entity.id
_entity.type
_entity.pdbx_description
1 polymer ?
#
loop_
_entity_poly.entity_id
_entity_poly.type
_entity_poly.pdbx_seq_one_letter_code
_entity_poly.pdbx_strand_id
1 'polypeptide(L)'
;MMPLKRAPPRRPPAKQPMSSAKQVQFLSQQQVQMTRVLQQQTRDRRTYIVRSILLFLTLALMTGYGYYSYGMIVALTVLLGGWFMGWLELLQIVLAWVVCSAGQPNFDELLRRADIMSQPMREKQSVSGENEFLEYGSSSMQGWRRSMEDAHTLLLLEKGGFFGVYDGHSGAATAKYCGEYMFQFVHQTKAFMKGEISKALYDGFIAIDKYLHSLPSFERGGCAAVVLYLDGDDVYCANAGDSRCVMCRNGTVDALSTDHKPFLPSEQMRIERAGCYVMNRRVNGMLALSRAIGDFMFKNNSQVSWEMQAVTSAPEVRVTKLNRDKDEFAVLACDGIWDIMSSKQVVDFVRPRIQERMPLGKICEELMDACLSPQPFRLGCDNMSVVIVRFKRGPQGGAPSTQATATGSPHAPPLRVPAASPSTAVDGGNDSKADASSHGGVSQMSNGVVSTGGSAGKAGSVSGVEEAALGKKKDGGENVKLNKSPSDSPDLSSAKLIPTSSSSPVTSALRGTGSCDSGESSLRRGDCGGGPNGSPVIMGSHPKVVSPASASADLRAMSV
;
A
#
# COMPACT_ATOMS: atom_id res chain seq x y z
N MET A 1 -60.43 1.68 9.49
CA MET A 1 -59.28 0.98 10.10
C MET A 1 -58.00 1.62 9.57
N MET A 2 -57.15 2.19 10.43
CA MET A 2 -55.80 2.61 10.04
C MET A 2 -54.79 1.47 10.28
N PRO A 3 -53.76 1.28 9.44
CA PRO A 3 -52.75 0.26 9.67
C PRO A 3 -51.76 0.70 10.77
N LEU A 4 -51.60 -0.13 11.79
CA LEU A 4 -50.57 0.05 12.83
C LEU A 4 -49.17 -0.06 12.21
N LYS A 5 -48.37 1.00 12.35
CA LYS A 5 -46.94 0.97 12.01
C LYS A 5 -46.21 -0.04 12.91
N ARG A 6 -45.63 -1.09 12.34
CA ARG A 6 -44.70 -1.98 13.05
C ARG A 6 -43.46 -1.18 13.48
N ALA A 7 -43.04 -1.34 14.72
CA ALA A 7 -41.78 -0.79 15.23
C ALA A 7 -40.58 -1.45 14.52
N PRO A 8 -39.46 -0.72 14.32
CA PRO A 8 -38.25 -1.29 13.73
C PRO A 8 -37.64 -2.38 14.64
N PRO A 9 -36.93 -3.37 14.07
CA PRO A 9 -36.29 -4.41 14.87
C PRO A 9 -35.22 -3.81 15.79
N ARG A 10 -35.22 -4.22 17.06
CA ARG A 10 -34.17 -3.82 18.02
C ARG A 10 -32.80 -4.28 17.49
N ARG A 11 -31.83 -3.36 17.44
CA ARG A 11 -30.42 -3.73 17.17
C ARG A 11 -29.98 -4.80 18.18
N PRO A 12 -29.23 -5.84 17.77
CA PRO A 12 -28.51 -6.68 18.73
C PRO A 12 -27.55 -5.80 19.54
N PRO A 13 -27.35 -6.09 20.84
CA PRO A 13 -26.40 -5.33 21.66
C PRO A 13 -24.98 -5.44 21.07
N ALA A 14 -24.21 -4.37 21.20
CA ALA A 14 -22.81 -4.37 20.80
C ALA A 14 -22.08 -5.53 21.51
N LYS A 15 -21.39 -6.38 20.75
CA LYS A 15 -20.60 -7.46 21.33
C LYS A 15 -19.48 -6.83 22.16
N GLN A 16 -19.55 -7.01 23.48
CA GLN A 16 -18.46 -6.61 24.38
C GLN A 16 -17.14 -7.23 23.90
N PRO A 17 -16.00 -6.52 24.04
CA PRO A 17 -14.70 -7.10 23.77
C PRO A 17 -14.54 -8.38 24.58
N MET A 18 -14.03 -9.45 23.96
CA MET A 18 -13.84 -10.71 24.66
C MET A 18 -12.83 -10.51 25.80
N SER A 19 -13.20 -10.91 27.02
CA SER A 19 -12.26 -10.93 28.13
C SER A 19 -11.08 -11.84 27.81
N SER A 20 -9.92 -11.56 28.40
CA SER A 20 -8.68 -12.32 28.17
C SER A 20 -8.88 -13.83 28.38
N ALA A 21 -9.74 -14.23 29.32
CA ALA A 21 -10.15 -15.61 29.53
C ALA A 21 -10.90 -16.23 28.34
N LYS A 22 -11.85 -15.51 27.72
CA LYS A 22 -12.51 -15.93 26.47
C LYS A 22 -11.56 -15.95 25.27
N GLN A 23 -10.56 -15.07 25.28
CA GLN A 23 -9.50 -15.03 24.28
C GLN A 23 -8.59 -16.28 24.37
N VAL A 24 -8.17 -16.67 25.59
CA VAL A 24 -7.48 -17.94 25.87
C VAL A 24 -8.35 -19.15 25.54
N GLN A 25 -9.64 -19.10 25.85
CA GLN A 25 -10.59 -20.18 25.52
C GLN A 25 -10.86 -20.30 24.00
N PHE A 26 -10.73 -19.22 23.25
CA PHE A 26 -10.75 -19.25 21.78
C PHE A 26 -9.42 -19.72 21.19
N LEU A 27 -8.28 -19.36 21.79
CA LEU A 27 -6.97 -19.90 21.42
C LEU A 27 -6.90 -21.42 21.65
N SER A 28 -7.49 -21.94 22.74
CA SER A 28 -7.61 -23.38 22.93
C SER A 28 -8.59 -24.03 21.94
N GLN A 29 -9.68 -23.35 21.53
CA GLN A 29 -10.51 -23.81 20.41
C GLN A 29 -9.77 -23.83 19.07
N GLN A 30 -8.90 -22.86 18.80
CA GLN A 30 -8.02 -22.83 17.62
C GLN A 30 -6.99 -23.98 17.67
N GLN A 31 -6.37 -24.24 18.83
CA GLN A 31 -5.52 -25.41 19.04
C GLN A 31 -6.29 -26.72 18.83
N VAL A 32 -7.56 -26.82 19.26
CA VAL A 32 -8.42 -27.98 19.00
C VAL A 32 -8.75 -28.11 17.50
N GLN A 33 -9.00 -27.01 16.78
CA GLN A 33 -9.17 -27.05 15.32
C GLN A 33 -7.88 -27.50 14.62
N MET A 34 -6.72 -26.97 15.01
CA MET A 34 -5.41 -27.40 14.51
C MET A 34 -5.16 -28.89 14.80
N THR A 35 -5.51 -29.36 16.00
CA THR A 35 -5.44 -30.78 16.38
C THR A 35 -6.35 -31.64 15.52
N ARG A 36 -7.55 -31.17 15.17
CA ARG A 36 -8.45 -31.87 14.23
C ARG A 36 -7.88 -31.93 12.82
N VAL A 37 -7.21 -30.87 12.35
CA VAL A 37 -6.51 -30.88 11.05
C VAL A 37 -5.35 -31.89 11.06
N LEU A 38 -4.55 -31.93 12.13
CA LEU A 38 -3.48 -32.93 12.29
C LEU A 38 -4.03 -34.37 12.38
N GLN A 39 -5.16 -34.58 13.05
CA GLN A 39 -5.87 -35.87 13.06
C GLN A 39 -6.42 -36.25 11.68
N GLN A 40 -6.90 -35.27 10.90
CA GLN A 40 -7.35 -35.49 9.53
C GLN A 40 -6.18 -35.90 8.62
N GLN A 41 -5.05 -35.18 8.65
CA GLN A 41 -3.82 -35.59 7.97
C GLN A 41 -3.34 -37.00 8.39
N THR A 42 -3.55 -37.37 9.65
CA THR A 42 -3.22 -38.72 10.15
C THR A 42 -4.16 -39.79 9.60
N ARG A 43 -5.45 -39.48 9.38
CA ARG A 43 -6.39 -40.36 8.65
C ARG A 43 -6.00 -40.48 7.18
N ASP A 44 -5.64 -39.39 6.54
CA ASP A 44 -5.23 -39.38 5.13
C ASP A 44 -3.99 -40.28 4.93
N ARG A 45 -2.98 -40.17 5.81
CA ARG A 45 -1.82 -41.09 5.85
C ARG A 45 -2.21 -42.58 5.93
N ARG A 46 -3.21 -42.94 6.75
CA ARG A 46 -3.72 -44.32 6.82
C ARG A 46 -4.39 -44.75 5.52
N THR A 47 -5.14 -43.85 4.88
CA THR A 47 -5.80 -44.10 3.59
C THR A 47 -4.79 -44.34 2.46
N TYR A 48 -3.67 -43.61 2.43
CA TYR A 48 -2.59 -43.84 1.48
C TYR A 48 -1.96 -45.23 1.64
N ILE A 49 -1.62 -45.64 2.87
CA ILE A 49 -1.05 -46.98 3.14
C ILE A 49 -2.01 -48.09 2.67
N VAL A 50 -3.31 -47.99 2.97
CA VAL A 50 -4.31 -48.98 2.55
C VAL A 50 -4.45 -49.03 1.02
N ARG A 51 -4.46 -47.87 0.33
CA ARG A 51 -4.48 -47.81 -1.13
C ARG A 51 -3.25 -48.45 -1.76
N SER A 52 -2.05 -48.18 -1.24
CA SER A 52 -0.80 -48.76 -1.75
C SER A 52 -0.78 -50.29 -1.61
N ILE A 53 -1.26 -50.82 -0.48
CA ILE A 53 -1.39 -52.28 -0.27
C ILE A 53 -2.38 -52.88 -1.28
N LEU A 54 -3.54 -52.24 -1.49
CA LEU A 54 -4.55 -52.72 -2.43
C LEU A 54 -4.02 -52.72 -3.88
N LEU A 55 -3.30 -51.67 -4.28
CA LEU A 55 -2.71 -51.55 -5.62
C LEU A 55 -1.59 -52.57 -5.86
N PHE A 56 -0.78 -52.88 -4.84
CA PHE A 56 0.21 -53.95 -4.91
C PHE A 56 -0.44 -55.33 -5.09
N LEU A 57 -1.49 -55.62 -4.32
CA LEU A 57 -2.22 -56.89 -4.41
C LEU A 57 -2.91 -57.07 -5.77
N THR A 58 -3.56 -56.03 -6.31
CA THR A 58 -4.19 -56.10 -7.63
C THR A 58 -3.17 -56.25 -8.75
N LEU A 59 -2.02 -55.56 -8.67
CA LEU A 59 -0.94 -55.71 -9.65
C LEU A 59 -0.33 -57.13 -9.61
N ALA A 60 -0.12 -57.69 -8.43
CA ALA A 60 0.38 -59.06 -8.27
C ALA A 60 -0.58 -60.10 -8.87
N LEU A 61 -1.89 -59.95 -8.63
CA LEU A 61 -2.93 -60.80 -9.23
C LEU A 61 -2.97 -60.67 -10.76
N MET A 62 -2.92 -59.45 -11.30
CA MET A 62 -2.92 -59.21 -12.75
C MET A 62 -1.66 -59.75 -13.43
N THR A 63 -0.50 -59.65 -12.77
CA THR A 63 0.76 -60.20 -13.29
C THR A 63 0.73 -61.73 -13.30
N GLY A 64 0.23 -62.36 -12.22
CA GLY A 64 0.09 -63.82 -12.14
C GLY A 64 -0.92 -64.38 -13.16
N TYR A 65 -2.06 -63.71 -13.33
CA TYR A 65 -3.05 -64.04 -14.36
C TYR A 65 -2.48 -63.85 -15.78
N GLY A 66 -1.78 -62.74 -16.03
CA GLY A 66 -1.10 -62.46 -17.30
C GLY A 66 -0.08 -63.55 -17.66
N TYR A 67 0.72 -63.99 -16.68
CA TYR A 67 1.68 -65.08 -16.83
C TYR A 67 1.00 -66.40 -17.18
N TYR A 68 -0.05 -66.77 -16.44
CA TYR A 68 -0.78 -68.03 -16.64
C TYR A 68 -1.52 -68.09 -17.99
N SER A 69 -2.17 -67.00 -18.40
CA SER A 69 -3.06 -66.98 -19.56
C SER A 69 -2.39 -66.56 -20.87
N TYR A 70 -1.33 -65.74 -20.81
CA TYR A 70 -0.70 -65.15 -22.01
C TYR A 70 0.84 -65.27 -22.02
N GLY A 71 1.43 -65.95 -21.05
CA GLY A 71 2.85 -66.22 -20.97
C GLY A 71 3.72 -65.03 -20.53
N MET A 72 5.03 -65.28 -20.54
CA MET A 72 6.03 -64.42 -19.88
C MET A 72 6.09 -62.99 -20.41
N ILE A 73 5.90 -62.77 -21.72
CA ILE A 73 6.05 -61.44 -22.34
C ILE A 73 4.97 -60.47 -21.82
N VAL A 74 3.72 -60.93 -21.73
CA VAL A 74 2.60 -60.11 -21.22
C VAL A 74 2.74 -59.86 -19.71
N ALA A 75 3.20 -60.86 -18.95
CA ALA A 75 3.49 -60.68 -17.53
C ALA A 75 4.56 -59.61 -17.30
N LEU A 76 5.63 -59.61 -18.10
CA LEU A 76 6.71 -58.61 -18.00
C LEU A 76 6.23 -57.19 -18.36
N THR A 77 5.37 -57.02 -19.36
CA THR A 77 4.85 -55.67 -19.70
C THR A 77 3.91 -55.13 -18.63
N VAL A 78 3.05 -55.98 -18.03
CA VAL A 78 2.21 -55.60 -16.89
C VAL A 78 3.05 -55.24 -15.66
N LEU A 79 4.11 -56.01 -15.38
CA LEU A 79 5.04 -55.76 -14.27
C LEU A 79 5.80 -54.44 -14.46
N LEU A 80 6.33 -54.17 -15.67
CA LEU A 80 7.01 -52.91 -16.00
C LEU A 80 6.07 -51.69 -15.93
N GLY A 81 4.85 -51.80 -16.47
CA GLY A 81 3.85 -50.73 -16.39
C GLY A 81 3.41 -50.45 -14.94
N GLY A 82 3.19 -51.49 -14.15
CA GLY A 82 2.87 -51.37 -12.73
C GLY A 82 4.01 -50.81 -11.89
N TRP A 83 5.26 -51.18 -12.20
CA TRP A 83 6.46 -50.61 -11.58
C TRP A 83 6.58 -49.11 -11.85
N PHE A 84 6.34 -48.68 -13.10
CA PHE A 84 6.34 -47.25 -13.46
C PHE A 84 5.21 -46.48 -12.76
N MET A 85 3.99 -47.02 -12.71
CA MET A 85 2.88 -46.42 -11.96
C MET A 85 3.17 -46.34 -10.46
N GLY A 86 3.79 -47.37 -9.88
CA GLY A 86 4.25 -47.37 -8.49
C GLY A 86 5.30 -46.29 -8.20
N TRP A 87 6.20 -46.02 -9.15
CA TRP A 87 7.15 -44.90 -9.05
C TRP A 87 6.47 -43.53 -9.14
N LEU A 88 5.42 -43.36 -9.94
CA LEU A 88 4.64 -42.13 -10.00
C LEU A 88 3.85 -41.88 -8.71
N GLU A 89 3.24 -42.91 -8.12
CA GLU A 89 2.60 -42.84 -6.80
C GLU A 89 3.62 -42.54 -5.70
N LEU A 90 4.79 -43.19 -5.70
CA LEU A 90 5.87 -42.89 -4.75
C LEU A 90 6.36 -41.44 -4.91
N LEU A 91 6.51 -40.95 -6.14
CA LEU A 91 6.88 -39.56 -6.42
C LEU A 91 5.81 -38.58 -5.91
N GLN A 92 4.51 -38.89 -6.08
CA GLN A 92 3.42 -38.09 -5.49
C GLN A 92 3.47 -38.09 -3.97
N ILE A 93 3.73 -39.24 -3.33
CA ILE A 93 3.88 -39.35 -1.87
C ILE A 93 5.10 -38.56 -1.39
N VAL A 94 6.23 -38.63 -2.08
CA VAL A 94 7.45 -37.87 -1.76
C VAL A 94 7.21 -36.37 -1.95
N LEU A 95 6.57 -35.93 -3.04
CA LEU A 95 6.21 -34.52 -3.25
C LEU A 95 5.23 -34.03 -2.19
N ALA A 96 4.20 -34.79 -1.86
CA ALA A 96 3.25 -34.46 -0.78
C ALA A 96 3.94 -34.43 0.60
N TRP A 97 4.90 -35.32 0.84
CA TRP A 97 5.72 -35.32 2.05
C TRP A 97 6.66 -34.11 2.09
N VAL A 98 7.32 -33.74 0.99
CA VAL A 98 8.16 -32.54 0.90
C VAL A 98 7.32 -31.27 1.11
N VAL A 99 6.15 -31.16 0.47
CA VAL A 99 5.23 -30.01 0.63
C VAL A 99 4.64 -29.94 2.05
N CYS A 100 4.41 -31.07 2.72
CA CYS A 100 3.96 -31.08 4.12
C CYS A 100 5.10 -30.94 5.15
N SER A 101 6.34 -31.29 4.79
CA SER A 101 7.52 -31.22 5.67
C SER A 101 8.31 -29.92 5.51
N ALA A 102 8.11 -29.22 4.40
CA ALA A 102 8.17 -27.76 4.36
C ALA A 102 7.11 -27.25 5.34
N GLY A 103 7.55 -27.02 6.58
CA GLY A 103 6.65 -26.83 7.71
C GLY A 103 5.59 -25.76 7.44
N GLN A 104 4.37 -26.00 7.94
CA GLN A 104 3.34 -24.96 7.98
C GLN A 104 3.98 -23.67 8.54
N PRO A 105 3.86 -22.52 7.85
CA PRO A 105 4.46 -21.29 8.33
C PRO A 105 3.96 -21.05 9.75
N ASN A 106 4.89 -20.89 10.69
CA ASN A 106 4.51 -20.56 12.06
C ASN A 106 3.74 -19.23 12.06
N PHE A 107 2.98 -18.99 13.12
CA PHE A 107 2.12 -17.79 13.20
C PHE A 107 2.93 -16.50 12.98
N ASP A 108 4.18 -16.46 13.46
CA ASP A 108 5.09 -15.33 13.30
C ASP A 108 5.54 -15.11 11.84
N GLU A 109 5.75 -16.17 11.06
CA GLU A 109 6.06 -16.09 9.62
C GLU A 109 4.83 -15.66 8.81
N LEU A 110 3.62 -16.09 9.19
CA LEU A 110 2.38 -15.56 8.60
C LEU A 110 2.23 -14.06 8.88
N LEU A 111 2.45 -13.64 10.12
CA LEU A 111 2.48 -12.23 10.52
C LEU A 111 3.55 -11.45 9.74
N ARG A 112 4.74 -12.03 9.53
CA ARG A 112 5.82 -11.40 8.76
C ARG A 112 5.45 -11.23 7.28
N ARG A 113 4.90 -12.27 6.64
CA ARG A 113 4.52 -12.24 5.22
C ARG A 113 3.35 -11.32 4.92
N ALA A 114 2.47 -11.10 5.88
CA ALA A 114 1.34 -10.19 5.77
C ALA A 114 1.66 -8.74 6.19
N ASP A 115 2.91 -8.45 6.59
CA ASP A 115 3.32 -7.17 7.18
C ASP A 115 2.50 -6.75 8.43
N ILE A 116 2.08 -7.73 9.23
CA ILE A 116 1.25 -7.52 10.42
C ILE A 116 2.03 -7.84 11.70
N MET A 117 1.80 -7.07 12.76
CA MET A 117 2.33 -7.27 14.11
C MET A 117 1.47 -8.24 14.94
N SER A 118 2.04 -8.80 16.01
CA SER A 118 1.30 -9.69 16.93
C SER A 118 0.23 -8.96 17.76
N GLN A 119 0.37 -7.63 17.93
CA GLN A 119 -0.60 -6.73 18.56
C GLN A 119 -0.58 -5.38 17.83
N PRO A 120 -1.70 -4.62 17.79
CA PRO A 120 -1.72 -3.33 17.14
C PRO A 120 -1.13 -2.23 18.03
N MET A 121 -0.36 -1.32 17.45
CA MET A 121 0.00 -0.07 18.12
C MET A 121 -1.17 0.91 18.02
N ARG A 122 -1.79 1.17 19.18
CA ARG A 122 -3.00 1.99 19.34
C ARG A 122 -2.74 3.42 19.80
N GLU A 123 -1.47 3.79 19.93
CA GLU A 123 -1.06 5.16 20.16
C GLU A 123 -1.48 6.02 18.96
N LYS A 124 -2.00 7.21 19.26
CA LYS A 124 -2.60 8.11 18.28
C LYS A 124 -1.88 9.44 18.32
N GLN A 125 -1.53 9.96 17.16
CA GLN A 125 -0.97 11.30 17.01
C GLN A 125 -2.09 12.21 16.48
N SER A 126 -2.66 13.01 17.37
CA SER A 126 -3.80 13.88 17.08
C SER A 126 -3.39 15.34 17.09
N VAL A 127 -3.78 16.08 16.05
CA VAL A 127 -3.56 17.53 15.93
C VAL A 127 -4.90 18.21 15.67
N SER A 128 -5.07 19.46 16.09
CA SER A 128 -6.25 20.26 15.77
C SER A 128 -5.88 21.72 15.68
N GLY A 129 -6.62 22.49 14.90
CA GLY A 129 -6.40 23.92 14.72
C GLY A 129 -7.57 24.60 14.05
N GLU A 130 -7.63 25.92 14.13
CA GLU A 130 -8.71 26.70 13.54
C GLU A 130 -8.26 28.08 13.05
N ASN A 131 -8.98 28.61 12.07
CA ASN A 131 -8.95 30.02 11.69
C ASN A 131 -10.39 30.58 11.71
N GLU A 132 -10.64 31.74 11.12
CA GLU A 132 -11.96 32.37 11.06
C GLU A 132 -13.00 31.52 10.27
N PHE A 133 -12.55 30.78 9.26
CA PHE A 133 -13.42 30.10 8.28
C PHE A 133 -13.53 28.58 8.47
N LEU A 134 -12.56 27.97 9.13
CA LEU A 134 -12.38 26.53 9.25
C LEU A 134 -11.95 26.13 10.67
N GLU A 135 -12.33 24.93 11.07
CA GLU A 135 -11.74 24.18 12.18
C GLU A 135 -11.34 22.81 11.63
N TYR A 136 -10.17 22.29 11.99
CA TYR A 136 -9.77 20.94 11.63
C TYR A 136 -9.34 20.13 12.85
N GLY A 137 -9.55 18.82 12.76
CA GLY A 137 -8.88 17.84 13.59
C GLY A 137 -8.31 16.74 12.70
N SER A 138 -7.12 16.25 13.06
CA SER A 138 -6.55 15.05 12.48
C SER A 138 -6.25 14.04 13.59
N SER A 139 -6.17 12.77 13.20
CA SER A 139 -5.49 11.77 14.01
C SER A 139 -4.91 10.69 13.10
N SER A 140 -3.80 10.11 13.54
CA SER A 140 -3.14 9.00 12.84
C SER A 140 -2.65 7.93 13.80
N MET A 141 -2.70 6.66 13.39
CA MET A 141 -2.43 5.47 14.20
C MET A 141 -1.86 4.35 13.32
N GLN A 142 -0.76 3.73 13.74
CA GLN A 142 -0.10 2.67 12.97
C GLN A 142 -0.97 1.39 12.85
N GLY A 143 -1.79 1.10 13.86
CA GLY A 143 -2.67 -0.07 13.83
C GLY A 143 -1.85 -1.36 13.85
N TRP A 144 -2.17 -2.30 12.95
CA TRP A 144 -1.56 -3.63 12.94
C TRP A 144 -0.32 -3.75 12.03
N ARG A 145 -0.02 -2.77 11.15
CA ARG A 145 1.15 -2.80 10.26
C ARG A 145 2.48 -2.69 11.03
N ARG A 146 3.60 -3.10 10.44
CA ARG A 146 4.93 -3.03 11.09
C ARG A 146 5.57 -1.64 11.07
N SER A 147 5.27 -0.86 10.03
CA SER A 147 5.63 0.54 9.88
C SER A 147 4.38 1.43 9.89
N MET A 148 4.59 2.72 10.17
CA MET A 148 3.64 3.79 9.86
C MET A 148 4.14 4.49 8.59
N GLU A 149 3.48 4.22 7.47
CA GLU A 149 3.87 4.72 6.14
C GLU A 149 3.03 5.94 5.72
N ASP A 150 1.87 6.18 6.34
CA ASP A 150 1.06 7.38 6.13
C ASP A 150 1.78 8.69 6.53
N ALA A 151 1.37 9.78 5.89
CA ALA A 151 1.64 11.15 6.29
C ALA A 151 0.43 12.07 6.00
N HIS A 152 0.49 13.32 6.46
CA HIS A 152 -0.56 14.30 6.21
C HIS A 152 -0.02 15.74 6.13
N THR A 153 -0.77 16.62 5.45
CA THR A 153 -0.52 18.08 5.42
C THR A 153 -1.69 18.77 6.12
N LEU A 154 -1.41 19.72 7.02
CA LEU A 154 -2.42 20.43 7.81
C LEU A 154 -2.10 21.94 7.84
N LEU A 155 -2.47 22.66 6.78
CA LEU A 155 -2.17 24.08 6.63
C LEU A 155 -3.45 24.91 6.64
N LEU A 156 -3.55 25.83 7.60
CA LEU A 156 -4.55 26.90 7.57
C LEU A 156 -3.99 28.09 6.80
N LEU A 157 -4.82 28.68 5.95
CA LEU A 157 -4.51 29.86 5.14
C LEU A 157 -5.45 31.00 5.54
N GLU A 158 -5.15 32.23 5.11
CA GLU A 158 -5.95 33.42 5.47
C GLU A 158 -7.44 33.24 5.17
N LYS A 159 -7.77 32.69 3.99
CA LYS A 159 -9.16 32.53 3.50
C LYS A 159 -9.53 31.06 3.24
N GLY A 160 -8.88 30.12 3.93
CA GLY A 160 -9.16 28.69 3.72
C GLY A 160 -8.08 27.80 4.30
N GLY A 161 -7.66 26.79 3.54
CA GLY A 161 -6.68 25.81 4.01
C GLY A 161 -6.29 24.79 2.95
N PHE A 162 -5.18 24.10 3.20
CA PHE A 162 -4.66 23.01 2.39
C PHE A 162 -4.46 21.78 3.29
N PHE A 163 -5.26 20.75 3.06
CA PHE A 163 -5.26 19.51 3.83
C PHE A 163 -4.94 18.35 2.92
N GLY A 164 -4.08 17.44 3.36
CA GLY A 164 -3.69 16.27 2.58
C GLY A 164 -3.56 15.03 3.44
N VAL A 165 -3.96 13.88 2.89
CA VAL A 165 -3.63 12.55 3.43
C VAL A 165 -2.87 11.80 2.35
N TYR A 166 -1.73 11.22 2.75
CA TYR A 166 -0.84 10.47 1.88
C TYR A 166 -0.64 9.10 2.50
N ASP A 167 -1.06 8.06 1.80
CA ASP A 167 -1.10 6.67 2.24
C ASP A 167 0.08 5.96 1.55
N GLY A 168 1.10 5.64 2.35
CA GLY A 168 2.41 5.21 1.85
C GLY A 168 2.50 3.70 1.71
N HIS A 169 3.27 3.23 0.72
CA HIS A 169 3.51 1.81 0.54
C HIS A 169 4.93 1.49 0.11
N SER A 170 5.49 0.42 0.69
CA SER A 170 6.87 -0.03 0.47
C SER A 170 7.89 1.04 0.89
N GLY A 171 7.60 1.72 2.00
CA GLY A 171 8.41 2.81 2.54
C GLY A 171 7.60 4.08 2.80
N ALA A 172 8.01 4.83 3.82
CA ALA A 172 7.32 6.04 4.25
C ALA A 172 7.86 7.33 3.60
N ALA A 173 8.99 7.31 2.88
CA ALA A 173 9.64 8.53 2.41
C ALA A 173 8.78 9.33 1.41
N THR A 174 8.12 8.66 0.47
CA THR A 174 7.27 9.29 -0.55
C THR A 174 6.10 10.03 0.10
N ALA A 175 5.37 9.37 1.00
CA ALA A 175 4.26 9.97 1.73
C ALA A 175 4.71 11.15 2.60
N LYS A 176 5.80 11.00 3.38
CA LYS A 176 6.36 12.06 4.23
C LYS A 176 6.80 13.29 3.42
N TYR A 177 7.48 13.08 2.29
CA TYR A 177 7.90 14.17 1.42
C TYR A 177 6.69 14.91 0.82
N CYS A 178 5.61 14.19 0.45
CA CYS A 178 4.37 14.82 0.05
C CYS A 178 3.71 15.59 1.21
N GLY A 179 3.70 15.03 2.42
CA GLY A 179 3.21 15.66 3.65
C GLY A 179 3.84 17.03 3.92
N GLU A 180 5.16 17.13 3.77
CA GLU A 180 5.94 18.36 3.99
C GLU A 180 5.87 19.36 2.81
N TYR A 181 6.01 18.89 1.56
CA TYR A 181 6.29 19.77 0.41
C TYR A 181 5.18 19.92 -0.63
N MET A 182 4.11 19.10 -0.62
CA MET A 182 3.08 19.12 -1.68
C MET A 182 2.48 20.52 -1.90
N PHE A 183 2.15 21.26 -0.83
CA PHE A 183 1.63 22.63 -0.95
C PHE A 183 2.62 23.56 -1.66
N GLN A 184 3.93 23.42 -1.42
CA GLN A 184 4.95 24.24 -2.07
C GLN A 184 5.02 23.96 -3.58
N PHE A 185 4.99 22.68 -3.96
CA PHE A 185 4.96 22.27 -5.37
C PHE A 185 3.72 22.79 -6.11
N VAL A 186 2.54 22.81 -5.47
CA VAL A 186 1.30 23.39 -6.01
C VAL A 186 1.38 24.92 -6.10
N HIS A 187 1.78 25.57 -5.01
CA HIS A 187 1.80 27.04 -4.86
C HIS A 187 2.79 27.73 -5.81
N GLN A 188 3.93 27.09 -6.10
CA GLN A 188 4.95 27.61 -7.01
C GLN A 188 4.61 27.44 -8.50
N THR A 189 3.50 26.76 -8.84
CA THR A 189 3.12 26.59 -10.26
C THR A 189 2.71 27.92 -10.90
N LYS A 190 3.01 28.05 -12.21
CA LYS A 190 2.53 29.19 -13.02
C LYS A 190 1.00 29.25 -13.08
N ALA A 191 0.32 28.11 -12.91
CA ALA A 191 -1.13 28.03 -12.83
C ALA A 191 -1.67 28.66 -11.53
N PHE A 192 -1.03 28.41 -10.39
CA PHE A 192 -1.42 29.01 -9.10
C PHE A 192 -1.34 30.54 -9.15
N MET A 193 -0.24 31.07 -9.69
CA MET A 193 -0.03 32.53 -9.85
C MET A 193 -1.07 33.21 -10.76
N LYS A 194 -1.79 32.44 -11.59
CA LYS A 194 -2.87 32.93 -12.45
C LYS A 194 -4.28 32.71 -11.88
N GLY A 195 -4.41 32.07 -10.71
CA GLY A 195 -5.69 31.62 -10.17
C GLY A 195 -6.26 30.38 -10.87
N GLU A 196 -5.49 29.69 -11.71
CA GLU A 196 -5.90 28.43 -12.38
C GLU A 196 -5.75 27.23 -11.41
N ILE A 197 -6.39 27.30 -10.23
CA ILE A 197 -6.15 26.41 -9.08
C ILE A 197 -6.28 24.91 -9.42
N SER A 198 -7.29 24.51 -10.21
CA SER A 198 -7.44 23.10 -10.61
C SER A 198 -6.24 22.59 -11.41
N LYS A 199 -5.68 23.46 -12.26
CA LYS A 199 -4.46 23.16 -13.02
C LYS A 199 -3.22 23.23 -12.12
N ALA A 200 -3.19 24.12 -11.13
CA ALA A 200 -2.10 24.19 -10.14
C ALA A 200 -1.96 22.91 -9.32
N LEU A 201 -3.09 22.33 -8.87
CA LEU A 201 -3.09 21.05 -8.16
C LEU A 201 -2.58 19.91 -9.07
N TYR A 202 -3.04 19.87 -10.32
CA TYR A 202 -2.57 18.89 -11.30
C TYR A 202 -1.06 19.03 -11.59
N ASP A 203 -0.63 20.23 -11.97
CA ASP A 203 0.78 20.56 -12.25
C ASP A 203 1.68 20.24 -11.03
N GLY A 204 1.21 20.52 -9.81
CA GLY A 204 1.94 20.27 -8.56
C GLY A 204 2.18 18.79 -8.26
N PHE A 205 1.15 17.94 -8.42
CA PHE A 205 1.28 16.48 -8.29
C PHE A 205 2.26 15.90 -9.33
N ILE A 206 2.22 16.38 -10.58
CA ILE A 206 3.17 15.98 -11.62
C ILE A 206 4.59 16.48 -11.32
N ALA A 207 4.73 17.69 -10.76
CA ALA A 207 6.02 18.30 -10.46
C ALA A 207 6.75 17.60 -9.30
N ILE A 208 6.05 17.30 -8.19
CA ILE A 208 6.66 16.59 -7.04
C ILE A 208 7.08 15.18 -7.43
N ASP A 209 6.27 14.48 -8.23
CA ASP A 209 6.56 13.11 -8.70
C ASP A 209 7.79 13.06 -9.64
N LYS A 210 7.90 14.03 -10.58
CA LYS A 210 9.09 14.17 -11.44
C LYS A 210 10.34 14.58 -10.66
N TYR A 211 10.18 15.45 -9.66
CA TYR A 211 11.28 15.83 -8.77
C TYR A 211 11.81 14.61 -8.01
N LEU A 212 10.92 13.83 -7.37
CA LEU A 212 11.29 12.61 -6.66
C LEU A 212 11.94 11.57 -7.59
N HIS A 213 11.47 11.45 -8.84
CA HIS A 213 12.10 10.58 -9.83
C HIS A 213 13.55 10.99 -10.19
N SER A 214 13.85 12.30 -10.15
CA SER A 214 15.18 12.82 -10.46
C SER A 214 16.23 12.59 -9.36
N LEU A 215 15.81 12.16 -8.17
CA LEU A 215 16.69 11.91 -7.04
C LEU A 215 17.34 10.51 -7.13
N PRO A 216 18.68 10.39 -7.24
CA PRO A 216 19.35 9.13 -7.58
C PRO A 216 19.27 8.05 -6.47
N SER A 217 18.91 8.42 -5.25
CA SER A 217 18.87 7.53 -4.08
C SER A 217 17.59 7.65 -3.26
N PHE A 218 16.50 8.17 -3.85
CA PHE A 218 15.21 8.22 -3.16
C PHE A 218 14.61 6.81 -3.03
N GLU A 219 13.92 6.55 -1.92
CA GLU A 219 13.23 5.29 -1.66
C GLU A 219 12.18 5.04 -2.76
N ARG A 220 12.13 3.83 -3.31
CA ARG A 220 11.31 3.52 -4.51
C ARG A 220 9.85 3.16 -4.19
N GLY A 221 9.43 3.34 -2.94
CA GLY A 221 8.03 3.22 -2.53
C GLY A 221 7.14 4.28 -3.17
N GLY A 222 5.83 4.10 -3.05
CA GLY A 222 4.84 5.04 -3.54
C GLY A 222 3.99 5.62 -2.43
N CYS A 223 3.09 6.52 -2.79
CA CYS A 223 1.93 6.81 -1.96
C CYS A 223 0.70 7.15 -2.80
N ALA A 224 -0.47 6.72 -2.35
CA ALA A 224 -1.72 7.36 -2.71
C ALA A 224 -1.79 8.75 -2.06
N ALA A 225 -2.45 9.71 -2.70
CA ALA A 225 -2.51 11.09 -2.26
C ALA A 225 -3.89 11.71 -2.52
N VAL A 226 -4.55 12.17 -1.46
CA VAL A 226 -5.78 12.97 -1.55
C VAL A 226 -5.57 14.33 -0.86
N VAL A 227 -5.88 15.40 -1.59
CA VAL A 227 -5.70 16.79 -1.16
C VAL A 227 -7.05 17.52 -1.26
N LEU A 228 -7.39 18.26 -0.21
CA LEU A 228 -8.49 19.20 -0.16
C LEU A 228 -7.92 20.61 0.04
N TYR A 229 -8.11 21.47 -0.96
CA TYR A 229 -7.73 22.87 -0.92
C TYR A 229 -8.98 23.74 -0.93
N LEU A 230 -9.03 24.75 -0.04
CA LEU A 230 -10.11 25.71 0.05
C LEU A 230 -9.54 27.12 -0.14
N ASP A 231 -10.17 27.88 -1.03
CA ASP A 231 -9.94 29.32 -1.22
C ASP A 231 -11.29 30.05 -1.21
N GLY A 232 -11.57 30.77 -0.12
CA GLY A 232 -12.88 31.35 0.17
C GLY A 232 -13.97 30.28 0.26
N ASP A 233 -14.88 30.29 -0.71
CA ASP A 233 -15.97 29.33 -0.87
C ASP A 233 -15.69 28.25 -1.95
N ASP A 234 -14.59 28.36 -2.68
CA ASP A 234 -14.22 27.38 -3.71
C ASP A 234 -13.45 26.21 -3.08
N VAL A 235 -13.95 24.99 -3.31
CA VAL A 235 -13.41 23.74 -2.76
C VAL A 235 -12.87 22.90 -3.89
N TYR A 236 -11.58 22.61 -3.82
CA TYR A 236 -10.85 21.81 -4.78
C TYR A 236 -10.41 20.51 -4.12
N CYS A 237 -10.77 19.37 -4.71
CA CYS A 237 -10.30 18.06 -4.25
C CYS A 237 -9.50 17.38 -5.36
N ALA A 238 -8.21 17.14 -5.11
CA ALA A 238 -7.30 16.44 -6.00
C ALA A 238 -7.01 15.05 -5.44
N ASN A 239 -7.27 13.98 -6.20
CA ASN A 239 -7.01 12.61 -5.78
C ASN A 239 -6.17 11.82 -6.81
N ALA A 240 -5.12 11.16 -6.32
CA ALA A 240 -4.30 10.20 -7.07
C ALA A 240 -4.04 8.97 -6.18
N GLY A 241 -4.92 7.98 -6.26
CA GLY A 241 -4.93 6.79 -5.41
C GLY A 241 -6.32 6.46 -4.88
N ASP A 242 -6.40 5.65 -3.83
CA ASP A 242 -7.64 5.13 -3.22
C ASP A 242 -7.92 5.60 -1.79
N SER A 243 -7.03 6.42 -1.22
CA SER A 243 -7.44 7.43 -0.25
C SER A 243 -8.63 8.25 -0.81
N ARG A 244 -9.54 8.68 0.07
CA ARG A 244 -10.81 9.31 -0.32
C ARG A 244 -11.14 10.55 0.51
N CYS A 245 -11.75 11.52 -0.14
CA CYS A 245 -12.33 12.70 0.47
C CYS A 245 -13.85 12.77 0.20
N VAL A 246 -14.63 13.06 1.23
CA VAL A 246 -16.10 13.23 1.15
C VAL A 246 -16.54 14.45 1.96
N MET A 247 -17.67 15.03 1.61
CA MET A 247 -18.26 16.19 2.28
C MET A 247 -19.65 15.86 2.82
N CYS A 248 -19.97 16.38 4.00
CA CYS A 248 -21.30 16.35 4.59
C CYS A 248 -22.07 17.61 4.18
N ARG A 249 -23.11 17.43 3.38
CA ARG A 249 -24.00 18.48 2.85
C ARG A 249 -25.41 18.24 3.39
N ASN A 250 -25.81 18.97 4.41
CA ASN A 250 -27.09 18.84 5.11
C ASN A 250 -27.38 17.39 5.58
N GLY A 251 -26.36 16.73 6.13
CA GLY A 251 -26.43 15.32 6.55
C GLY A 251 -26.41 14.28 5.42
N THR A 252 -26.26 14.67 4.17
CA THR A 252 -26.02 13.73 3.06
C THR A 252 -24.54 13.72 2.65
N VAL A 253 -24.13 12.65 1.99
CA VAL A 253 -22.76 12.47 1.49
C VAL A 253 -22.65 13.11 0.11
N ASP A 254 -21.69 14.00 -0.06
CA ASP A 254 -21.21 14.51 -1.35
C ASP A 254 -19.78 13.97 -1.60
N ALA A 255 -19.52 13.40 -2.77
CA ALA A 255 -18.30 12.63 -3.05
C ALA A 255 -17.27 13.49 -3.81
N LEU A 256 -16.34 14.09 -3.07
CA LEU A 256 -15.33 15.00 -3.62
C LEU A 256 -14.21 14.29 -4.41
N SER A 257 -14.05 12.97 -4.24
CA SER A 257 -13.08 12.15 -4.97
C SER A 257 -13.68 10.82 -5.45
N THR A 258 -12.90 10.04 -6.19
CA THR A 258 -13.18 8.63 -6.51
C THR A 258 -11.88 7.85 -6.47
N ASP A 259 -11.95 6.64 -5.90
CA ASP A 259 -10.80 5.77 -5.67
C ASP A 259 -10.22 5.24 -6.99
N HIS A 260 -8.91 5.33 -7.17
CA HIS A 260 -8.22 4.93 -8.39
C HIS A 260 -7.71 3.47 -8.29
N LYS A 261 -8.63 2.53 -8.49
CA LYS A 261 -8.33 1.09 -8.48
C LYS A 261 -8.06 0.57 -9.93
N PRO A 262 -7.07 -0.32 -10.17
CA PRO A 262 -6.66 -0.81 -11.50
C PRO A 262 -7.74 -1.45 -12.35
N PHE A 263 -8.77 -2.03 -11.74
CA PHE A 263 -9.88 -2.70 -12.43
C PHE A 263 -11.03 -1.77 -12.86
N LEU A 264 -10.87 -0.45 -12.71
CA LEU A 264 -11.81 0.52 -13.26
C LEU A 264 -11.55 0.71 -14.76
N PRO A 265 -12.58 0.79 -15.64
CA PRO A 265 -12.38 0.78 -17.10
C PRO A 265 -11.43 1.84 -17.65
N SER A 266 -11.47 3.07 -17.11
CA SER A 266 -10.56 4.15 -17.52
C SER A 266 -9.11 3.90 -17.11
N GLU A 267 -8.91 3.34 -15.91
CA GLU A 267 -7.60 3.05 -15.35
C GLU A 267 -6.97 1.85 -16.06
N GLN A 268 -7.75 0.77 -16.23
CA GLN A 268 -7.34 -0.41 -17.00
C GLN A 268 -6.92 -0.04 -18.43
N MET A 269 -7.71 0.79 -19.12
CA MET A 269 -7.38 1.25 -20.47
C MET A 269 -6.07 2.06 -20.53
N ARG A 270 -5.75 2.87 -19.50
CA ARG A 270 -4.44 3.55 -19.42
C ARG A 270 -3.32 2.54 -19.18
N ILE A 271 -3.49 1.62 -18.23
CA ILE A 271 -2.52 0.58 -17.87
C ILE A 271 -2.15 -0.27 -19.10
N GLU A 272 -3.15 -0.71 -19.86
CA GLU A 272 -2.95 -1.52 -21.08
C GLU A 272 -2.29 -0.72 -22.21
N ARG A 273 -2.68 0.55 -22.41
CA ARG A 273 -2.01 1.45 -23.37
C ARG A 273 -0.56 1.76 -22.99
N ALA A 274 -0.24 1.75 -21.71
CA ALA A 274 1.13 1.88 -21.19
C ALA A 274 1.94 0.57 -21.28
N GLY A 275 1.43 -0.48 -21.93
CA GLY A 275 2.13 -1.76 -22.12
C GLY A 275 2.17 -2.66 -20.87
N CYS A 276 1.38 -2.32 -19.85
CA CYS A 276 1.17 -3.13 -18.64
C CYS A 276 -0.16 -3.90 -18.73
N TYR A 277 -0.51 -4.67 -17.72
CA TYR A 277 -1.77 -5.41 -17.67
C TYR A 277 -2.38 -5.38 -16.26
N VAL A 278 -3.68 -5.72 -16.16
CA VAL A 278 -4.37 -5.86 -14.86
C VAL A 278 -4.62 -7.34 -14.59
N MET A 279 -4.00 -7.88 -13.53
CA MET A 279 -4.19 -9.26 -13.09
C MET A 279 -4.52 -9.26 -11.60
N ASN A 280 -5.50 -10.06 -11.17
CA ASN A 280 -5.95 -10.12 -9.77
C ASN A 280 -6.22 -8.74 -9.16
N ARG A 281 -6.86 -7.84 -9.93
CA ARG A 281 -7.16 -6.43 -9.56
C ARG A 281 -5.92 -5.54 -9.33
N ARG A 282 -4.73 -5.98 -9.74
CA ARG A 282 -3.45 -5.30 -9.54
C ARG A 282 -2.72 -5.02 -10.85
N VAL A 283 -1.98 -3.90 -10.92
CA VAL A 283 -1.09 -3.57 -12.05
C VAL A 283 0.04 -4.60 -12.10
N ASN A 284 0.17 -5.28 -13.24
CA ASN A 284 1.07 -6.41 -13.48
C ASN A 284 0.96 -7.54 -12.43
N GLY A 285 -0.20 -7.66 -11.76
CA GLY A 285 -0.40 -8.57 -10.63
C GLY A 285 0.25 -8.13 -9.31
N MET A 286 0.95 -7.00 -9.28
CA MET A 286 1.77 -6.53 -8.15
C MET A 286 1.08 -5.43 -7.33
N LEU A 287 0.82 -4.26 -7.91
CA LEU A 287 0.38 -3.07 -7.18
C LEU A 287 -1.15 -2.90 -7.20
N ALA A 288 -1.77 -2.64 -6.05
CA ALA A 288 -3.22 -2.47 -5.90
C ALA A 288 -3.75 -1.09 -6.31
N LEU A 289 -2.86 -0.12 -6.52
CA LEU A 289 -3.14 1.25 -6.96
C LEU A 289 -2.97 1.38 -8.48
N SER A 290 -3.83 2.18 -9.11
CA SER A 290 -3.60 2.63 -10.50
C SER A 290 -3.00 4.04 -10.57
N ARG A 291 -3.08 4.82 -9.50
CA ARG A 291 -2.49 6.15 -9.39
C ARG A 291 -1.76 6.30 -8.07
N ALA A 292 -0.57 6.88 -8.13
CA ALA A 292 0.31 7.11 -7.00
C ALA A 292 1.43 8.09 -7.38
N ILE A 293 1.97 8.79 -6.39
CA ILE A 293 3.27 9.46 -6.45
C ILE A 293 4.34 8.41 -6.09
N GLY A 294 5.53 8.47 -6.68
CA GLY A 294 6.53 7.41 -6.55
C GLY A 294 6.28 6.26 -7.53
N ASP A 295 6.43 5.00 -7.11
CA ASP A 295 6.16 3.80 -7.93
C ASP A 295 6.89 3.78 -9.30
N PHE A 296 8.09 4.36 -9.36
CA PHE A 296 8.76 4.64 -10.64
C PHE A 296 9.03 3.40 -11.50
N MET A 297 9.02 2.19 -10.94
CA MET A 297 9.09 0.95 -11.71
C MET A 297 7.95 0.80 -12.75
N PHE A 298 6.79 1.42 -12.51
CA PHE A 298 5.63 1.44 -13.41
C PHE A 298 5.56 2.71 -14.30
N LYS A 299 6.59 3.57 -14.28
CA LYS A 299 6.66 4.87 -14.96
C LYS A 299 7.79 4.96 -16.02
N ASN A 300 8.18 3.82 -16.59
CA ASN A 300 9.36 3.70 -17.48
C ASN A 300 9.01 3.55 -18.97
N ASN A 301 7.76 3.71 -19.40
CA ASN A 301 7.42 3.57 -20.82
C ASN A 301 7.64 4.90 -21.56
N SER A 302 8.67 4.96 -22.41
CA SER A 302 9.02 6.15 -23.20
C SER A 302 8.05 6.48 -24.34
N GLN A 303 7.13 5.58 -24.70
CA GLN A 303 6.13 5.78 -25.76
C GLN A 303 4.88 6.53 -25.28
N VAL A 304 4.74 6.77 -23.98
CA VAL A 304 3.60 7.49 -23.38
C VAL A 304 4.08 8.65 -22.51
N SER A 305 3.26 9.70 -22.39
CA SER A 305 3.58 10.83 -21.51
C SER A 305 3.65 10.40 -20.04
N TRP A 306 4.26 11.22 -19.19
CA TRP A 306 4.35 10.99 -17.74
C TRP A 306 2.98 10.72 -17.09
N GLU A 307 1.95 11.42 -17.56
CA GLU A 307 0.58 11.32 -17.08
C GLU A 307 -0.12 10.02 -17.54
N MET A 308 0.37 9.43 -18.62
CA MET A 308 -0.18 8.24 -19.29
C MET A 308 0.57 6.95 -18.97
N GLN A 309 1.51 6.98 -18.02
CA GLN A 309 2.16 5.80 -17.47
C GLN A 309 1.14 4.85 -16.80
N ALA A 310 1.51 3.57 -16.62
CA ALA A 310 0.60 2.56 -16.07
C ALA A 310 0.10 2.96 -14.67
N VAL A 311 1.06 3.33 -13.80
CA VAL A 311 0.78 4.06 -12.56
C VAL A 311 1.12 5.52 -12.80
N THR A 312 0.18 6.42 -12.53
CA THR A 312 0.35 7.86 -12.79
C THR A 312 0.13 8.69 -11.53
N SER A 313 0.88 9.78 -11.37
CA SER A 313 0.66 10.79 -10.33
C SER A 313 -0.45 11.79 -10.71
N ALA A 314 -0.93 11.79 -11.95
CA ALA A 314 -1.96 12.69 -12.46
C ALA A 314 -3.26 12.61 -11.63
N PRO A 315 -3.63 13.64 -10.85
CA PRO A 315 -4.82 13.58 -10.03
C PRO A 315 -6.09 13.78 -10.85
N GLU A 316 -7.19 13.17 -10.42
CA GLU A 316 -8.53 13.70 -10.71
C GLU A 316 -8.73 14.94 -9.83
N VAL A 317 -9.06 16.09 -10.42
CA VAL A 317 -9.36 17.32 -9.67
C VAL A 317 -10.84 17.70 -9.83
N ARG A 318 -11.60 17.65 -8.74
CA ARG A 318 -12.99 18.13 -8.67
C ARG A 318 -13.06 19.50 -8.04
N VAL A 319 -14.03 20.30 -8.49
CA VAL A 319 -14.32 21.63 -7.94
C VAL A 319 -15.79 21.71 -7.55
N THR A 320 -16.07 22.24 -6.37
CA THR A 320 -17.43 22.53 -5.89
C THR A 320 -17.42 23.82 -5.09
N LYS A 321 -18.57 24.51 -5.00
CA LYS A 321 -18.72 25.69 -4.13
C LYS A 321 -19.35 25.29 -2.81
N LEU A 322 -18.85 25.87 -1.72
CA LEU A 322 -19.48 25.78 -0.40
C LEU A 322 -20.85 26.47 -0.42
N ASN A 323 -21.84 25.76 0.10
CA ASN A 323 -23.09 26.34 0.55
C ASN A 323 -23.01 26.48 2.08
N ARG A 324 -22.66 27.67 2.59
CA ARG A 324 -22.42 27.93 4.02
C ARG A 324 -23.60 27.61 4.96
N ASP A 325 -24.81 27.46 4.42
CA ASP A 325 -25.99 27.07 5.19
C ASP A 325 -26.13 25.54 5.34
N LYS A 326 -25.62 24.78 4.37
CA LYS A 326 -25.81 23.32 4.23
C LYS A 326 -24.53 22.51 4.44
N ASP A 327 -23.37 23.04 4.10
CA ASP A 327 -22.12 22.28 4.12
C ASP A 327 -21.51 22.35 5.53
N GLU A 328 -21.35 21.19 6.15
CA GLU A 328 -21.03 21.07 7.57
C GLU A 328 -19.55 20.78 7.79
N PHE A 329 -19.01 19.79 7.08
CA PHE A 329 -17.61 19.37 7.17
C PHE A 329 -17.20 18.48 5.98
N ALA A 330 -15.90 18.33 5.75
CA ALA A 330 -15.31 17.29 4.92
C ALA A 330 -14.48 16.32 5.76
N VAL A 331 -14.26 15.11 5.23
CA VAL A 331 -13.39 14.08 5.80
C VAL A 331 -12.48 13.53 4.71
N LEU A 332 -11.17 13.61 4.94
CA LEU A 332 -10.12 12.94 4.17
C LEU A 332 -9.61 11.76 5.00
N ALA A 333 -9.41 10.59 4.39
CA ALA A 333 -8.70 9.47 5.04
C ALA A 333 -8.06 8.50 4.05
N CYS A 334 -7.13 7.69 4.55
CA CYS A 334 -6.53 6.54 3.85
C CYS A 334 -7.49 5.34 3.78
N ASP A 335 -7.12 4.30 3.03
CA ASP A 335 -8.01 3.15 2.80
C ASP A 335 -8.31 2.33 4.09
N GLY A 336 -7.41 2.38 5.08
CA GLY A 336 -7.58 1.79 6.41
C GLY A 336 -8.85 2.24 7.17
N ILE A 337 -9.44 3.38 6.78
CA ILE A 337 -10.79 3.79 7.21
C ILE A 337 -11.86 3.35 6.20
N TRP A 338 -11.64 3.61 4.91
CA TRP A 338 -12.65 3.47 3.86
C TRP A 338 -13.00 2.03 3.46
N ASP A 339 -12.10 1.08 3.72
CA ASP A 339 -12.36 -0.37 3.58
C ASP A 339 -13.25 -0.91 4.70
N ILE A 340 -13.40 -0.17 5.82
CA ILE A 340 -14.18 -0.59 7.00
C ILE A 340 -15.53 0.12 7.06
N MET A 341 -15.52 1.42 6.77
CA MET A 341 -16.70 2.28 6.84
C MET A 341 -16.95 2.97 5.50
N SER A 342 -18.12 2.72 4.92
CA SER A 342 -18.57 3.47 3.75
C SER A 342 -18.69 4.97 4.06
N SER A 343 -18.62 5.80 3.00
CA SER A 343 -18.77 7.25 3.09
C SER A 343 -19.99 7.71 3.92
N LYS A 344 -21.11 6.98 3.82
CA LYS A 344 -22.30 7.24 4.64
C LYS A 344 -22.09 6.90 6.11
N GLN A 345 -21.48 5.76 6.43
CA GLN A 345 -21.20 5.38 7.82
C GLN A 345 -20.25 6.38 8.50
N VAL A 346 -19.25 6.90 7.78
CA VAL A 346 -18.34 7.93 8.32
C VAL A 346 -19.07 9.24 8.59
N VAL A 347 -19.88 9.74 7.64
CA VAL A 347 -20.70 10.96 7.86
C VAL A 347 -21.70 10.77 9.00
N ASP A 348 -22.40 9.62 9.06
CA ASP A 348 -23.33 9.28 10.15
C ASP A 348 -22.63 9.14 11.52
N PHE A 349 -21.33 8.83 11.54
CA PHE A 349 -20.52 8.70 12.76
C PHE A 349 -19.97 10.05 13.27
N VAL A 350 -19.46 10.87 12.34
CA VAL A 350 -18.82 12.16 12.63
C VAL A 350 -19.85 13.24 12.97
N ARG A 351 -20.92 13.36 12.18
CA ARG A 351 -21.92 14.42 12.32
C ARG A 351 -22.53 14.57 13.73
N PRO A 352 -23.03 13.51 14.40
CA PRO A 352 -23.61 13.66 15.73
C PRO A 352 -22.57 14.10 16.77
N ARG A 353 -21.31 13.65 16.66
CA ARG A 353 -20.24 14.04 17.58
C ARG A 353 -19.86 15.51 17.46
N ILE A 354 -19.89 16.06 16.24
CA ILE A 354 -19.73 17.51 16.02
C ILE A 354 -20.90 18.28 16.65
N GLN A 355 -22.14 17.77 16.55
CA GLN A 355 -23.32 18.36 17.19
C GLN A 355 -23.26 18.32 18.73
N GLU A 356 -22.68 17.25 19.28
CA GLU A 356 -22.33 17.09 20.70
C GLU A 356 -21.12 17.94 21.15
N ARG A 357 -20.51 18.71 20.23
CA ARG A 357 -19.32 19.56 20.46
C ARG A 357 -18.08 18.79 20.92
N MET A 358 -17.93 17.54 20.49
CA MET A 358 -16.70 16.78 20.69
C MET A 358 -15.55 17.41 19.88
N PRO A 359 -14.34 17.60 20.44
CA PRO A 359 -13.18 18.10 19.69
C PRO A 359 -12.87 17.23 18.47
N LEU A 360 -12.60 17.84 17.31
CA LEU A 360 -12.47 17.11 16.04
C LEU A 360 -11.36 16.05 16.07
N GLY A 361 -10.21 16.31 16.72
CA GLY A 361 -9.17 15.31 16.94
C GLY A 361 -9.67 14.07 17.69
N LYS A 362 -10.50 14.24 18.73
CA LYS A 362 -11.11 13.10 19.45
C LYS A 362 -12.13 12.34 18.60
N ILE A 363 -12.86 13.02 17.71
CA ILE A 363 -13.74 12.35 16.74
C ILE A 363 -12.91 11.46 15.79
N CYS A 364 -11.74 11.95 15.36
CA CYS A 364 -10.79 11.17 14.57
C CYS A 364 -10.30 9.93 15.33
N GLU A 365 -9.92 10.09 16.61
CA GLU A 365 -9.50 8.96 17.46
C GLU A 365 -10.59 7.89 17.61
N GLU A 366 -11.83 8.29 17.93
CA GLU A 366 -12.95 7.36 18.06
C GLU A 366 -13.31 6.67 16.73
N LEU A 367 -13.14 7.36 15.59
CA LEU A 367 -13.36 6.79 14.27
C LEU A 367 -12.31 5.72 13.94
N MET A 368 -11.04 5.96 14.26
CA MET A 368 -9.97 4.96 14.11
C MET A 368 -10.18 3.75 15.04
N ASP A 369 -10.57 3.98 16.31
CA ASP A 369 -10.89 2.88 17.23
C ASP A 369 -12.13 2.06 16.78
N ALA A 370 -13.06 2.67 16.05
CA ALA A 370 -14.19 1.98 15.43
C ALA A 370 -13.80 1.17 14.17
N CYS A 371 -12.73 1.56 13.48
CA CYS A 371 -12.21 0.87 12.29
C CYS A 371 -11.18 -0.24 12.64
N LEU A 372 -10.47 -0.10 13.75
CA LEU A 372 -9.39 -1.00 14.16
C LEU A 372 -9.88 -2.44 14.41
N SER A 373 -9.24 -3.40 13.75
CA SER A 373 -9.62 -4.81 13.92
C SER A 373 -9.26 -5.33 15.32
N PRO A 374 -10.12 -6.16 15.96
CA PRO A 374 -9.80 -6.80 17.23
C PRO A 374 -8.87 -8.02 17.07
N GLN A 375 -8.55 -8.44 15.84
CA GLN A 375 -7.75 -9.62 15.50
C GLN A 375 -6.94 -9.36 14.22
N PRO A 376 -5.74 -9.96 14.06
CA PRO A 376 -4.94 -9.82 12.84
C PRO A 376 -5.60 -10.55 11.66
N PHE A 377 -5.11 -10.30 10.44
CA PHE A 377 -5.57 -10.91 9.18
C PHE A 377 -7.05 -10.67 8.85
N ARG A 378 -7.64 -9.61 9.38
CA ARG A 378 -8.99 -9.13 9.06
C ARG A 378 -8.91 -7.73 8.46
N LEU A 379 -10.02 -7.26 7.88
CA LEU A 379 -10.22 -5.84 7.60
C LEU A 379 -10.00 -5.02 8.90
N GLY A 380 -9.34 -3.87 8.78
CA GLY A 380 -8.98 -2.99 9.89
C GLY A 380 -7.58 -3.26 10.47
N CYS A 381 -6.70 -3.90 9.68
CA CYS A 381 -5.31 -4.18 10.04
C CYS A 381 -4.30 -3.20 9.40
N ASP A 382 -4.78 -2.09 8.83
CA ASP A 382 -3.91 -1.14 8.15
C ASP A 382 -3.41 0.01 9.04
N ASN A 383 -2.54 0.86 8.49
CA ASN A 383 -2.35 2.23 8.98
C ASN A 383 -3.68 2.99 8.87
N MET A 384 -3.86 3.98 9.73
CA MET A 384 -5.07 4.79 9.76
C MET A 384 -4.69 6.25 9.96
N SER A 385 -5.09 7.09 9.01
CA SER A 385 -4.96 8.54 9.06
C SER A 385 -6.25 9.18 8.58
N VAL A 386 -6.76 10.14 9.35
CA VAL A 386 -7.98 10.87 9.03
C VAL A 386 -7.85 12.34 9.39
N VAL A 387 -8.42 13.20 8.55
CA VAL A 387 -8.55 14.65 8.75
C VAL A 387 -10.01 15.04 8.56
N ILE A 388 -10.61 15.62 9.59
CA ILE A 388 -11.95 16.23 9.55
C ILE A 388 -11.77 17.74 9.45
N VAL A 389 -12.33 18.36 8.41
CA VAL A 389 -12.32 19.81 8.19
C VAL A 389 -13.75 20.32 8.31
N ARG A 390 -14.08 20.97 9.41
CA ARG A 390 -15.39 21.59 9.66
C ARG A 390 -15.42 22.99 9.07
N PHE A 391 -16.50 23.29 8.35
CA PHE A 391 -16.72 24.62 7.79
C PHE A 391 -17.40 25.50 8.83
N LYS A 392 -16.81 26.67 9.11
CA LYS A 392 -17.48 27.69 9.92
C LYS A 392 -18.43 28.48 9.03
N ARG A 393 -19.55 28.89 9.61
CA ARG A 393 -20.30 30.04 9.09
C ARG A 393 -19.41 31.25 9.30
N GLY A 394 -19.02 31.93 8.22
CA GLY A 394 -18.23 33.15 8.31
C GLY A 394 -18.96 34.22 9.15
N PRO A 395 -18.29 35.29 9.56
CA PRO A 395 -18.93 36.33 10.34
C PRO A 395 -20.14 36.87 9.59
N GLN A 396 -21.33 36.74 10.18
CA GLN A 396 -22.44 37.61 9.80
C GLN A 396 -21.99 39.04 10.10
N GLY A 397 -22.19 39.97 9.16
CA GLY A 397 -21.59 41.30 9.17
C GLY A 397 -21.96 42.16 10.37
N GLY A 398 -21.30 41.90 11.50
CA GLY A 398 -21.25 42.78 12.67
C GLY A 398 -20.40 44.00 12.33
N ALA A 399 -20.80 45.15 12.87
CA ALA A 399 -20.10 46.42 12.70
C ALA A 399 -18.60 46.30 13.08
N PRO A 400 -17.70 47.06 12.43
CA PRO A 400 -16.26 46.92 12.64
C PRO A 400 -15.87 47.24 14.09
N SER A 401 -15.65 46.20 14.90
CA SER A 401 -15.08 46.33 16.24
C SER A 401 -13.56 46.49 16.12
N THR A 402 -13.07 47.66 16.53
CA THR A 402 -11.66 48.06 16.45
C THR A 402 -10.75 47.14 17.28
N GLN A 403 -9.52 46.94 16.76
CA GLN A 403 -8.36 46.37 17.44
C GLN A 403 -8.37 44.84 17.72
N ALA A 404 -7.63 44.12 16.88
CA ALA A 404 -6.89 42.91 17.28
C ALA A 404 -5.41 43.12 16.95
N THR A 405 -4.53 42.75 17.89
CA THR A 405 -3.10 43.08 17.87
C THR A 405 -2.34 42.23 16.85
N ALA A 406 -1.43 42.83 16.09
CA ALA A 406 -0.55 42.09 15.19
C ALA A 406 0.47 41.27 15.99
N THR A 407 0.34 39.94 15.95
CA THR A 407 1.38 38.97 16.33
C THR A 407 1.96 38.35 15.08
N GLY A 408 3.28 38.20 15.06
CA GLY A 408 4.06 38.07 13.83
C GLY A 408 3.80 36.83 12.99
N SER A 409 3.99 36.99 11.67
CA SER A 409 4.05 35.89 10.71
C SER A 409 5.18 34.91 11.06
N PRO A 410 4.93 33.58 11.08
CA PRO A 410 6.02 32.61 11.09
C PRO A 410 6.67 32.59 9.71
N HIS A 411 7.75 33.36 9.56
CA HIS A 411 8.68 33.15 8.45
C HIS A 411 9.22 31.72 8.52
N ALA A 412 8.73 30.84 7.65
CA ALA A 412 9.41 29.59 7.35
C ALA A 412 10.80 29.93 6.77
N PRO A 413 11.89 29.29 7.25
CA PRO A 413 13.22 29.55 6.70
C PRO A 413 13.28 29.11 5.24
N PRO A 414 14.01 29.82 4.36
CA PRO A 414 14.14 29.46 2.96
C PRO A 414 14.98 28.18 2.82
N LEU A 415 14.33 27.03 2.74
CA LEU A 415 14.96 25.76 2.41
C LEU A 415 15.31 25.73 0.92
N ARG A 416 16.61 25.82 0.66
CA ARG A 416 17.19 25.78 -0.69
C ARG A 416 17.06 24.36 -1.25
N VAL A 417 16.12 24.16 -2.18
CA VAL A 417 16.10 22.96 -3.03
C VAL A 417 17.50 22.82 -3.66
N PRO A 418 18.17 21.66 -3.55
CA PRO A 418 19.46 21.46 -4.20
C PRO A 418 19.27 21.59 -5.71
N ALA A 419 19.80 22.65 -6.31
CA ALA A 419 19.86 22.76 -7.75
C ALA A 419 20.75 21.63 -8.27
N ALA A 420 20.22 20.79 -9.16
CA ALA A 420 21.02 19.80 -9.86
C ALA A 420 22.10 20.53 -10.67
N SER A 421 23.35 20.42 -10.23
CA SER A 421 24.48 21.04 -10.92
C SER A 421 24.67 20.37 -12.29
N PRO A 422 24.80 21.13 -13.38
CA PRO A 422 25.15 20.55 -14.68
C PRO A 422 26.56 19.96 -14.60
N SER A 423 26.72 18.70 -14.96
CA SER A 423 28.02 18.04 -14.99
C SER A 423 28.92 18.71 -16.03
N THR A 424 30.07 19.20 -15.58
CA THR A 424 31.12 19.80 -16.41
C THR A 424 31.55 18.85 -17.53
N ALA A 425 31.33 19.26 -18.78
CA ALA A 425 32.04 18.67 -19.90
C ALA A 425 33.53 19.03 -19.78
N VAL A 426 34.40 18.05 -19.96
CA VAL A 426 35.86 18.24 -19.96
C VAL A 426 36.24 18.89 -21.28
N ASP A 427 36.75 20.12 -21.22
CA ASP A 427 37.39 20.76 -22.36
C ASP A 427 38.86 20.33 -22.41
N GLY A 428 39.29 19.87 -23.59
CA GLY A 428 40.63 19.42 -23.90
C GLY A 428 40.94 19.88 -25.31
N GLY A 429 41.35 21.13 -25.44
CA GLY A 429 41.58 21.74 -26.76
C GLY A 429 42.79 21.16 -27.49
N ASN A 430 42.79 21.29 -28.81
CA ASN A 430 43.87 22.03 -29.48
C ASN A 430 43.48 22.56 -30.87
N ASP A 431 43.89 23.80 -31.15
CA ASP A 431 44.20 24.44 -32.44
C ASP A 431 43.54 23.97 -33.76
N SER A 432 42.82 24.88 -34.44
CA SER A 432 43.41 25.64 -35.58
C SER A 432 42.44 26.59 -36.32
N LYS A 433 42.91 27.84 -36.47
CA LYS A 433 42.58 28.95 -37.39
C LYS A 433 41.60 28.79 -38.58
N ALA A 434 41.01 29.96 -38.90
CA ALA A 434 40.57 30.46 -40.21
C ALA A 434 39.25 29.87 -40.80
N ASP A 435 38.41 30.61 -41.54
CA ASP A 435 38.50 32.02 -41.98
C ASP A 435 37.10 32.68 -42.18
N ALA A 436 37.08 33.93 -42.64
CA ALA A 436 35.94 34.86 -42.61
C ALA A 436 34.84 34.70 -43.71
N SER A 437 33.92 35.70 -43.73
CA SER A 437 32.78 35.97 -44.64
C SER A 437 31.48 35.18 -44.35
N SER A 438 30.30 35.77 -44.08
CA SER A 438 29.59 37.01 -44.46
C SER A 438 28.67 36.89 -45.68
N HIS A 439 27.57 37.65 -45.65
CA HIS A 439 26.41 37.64 -46.57
C HIS A 439 25.49 36.41 -46.38
N GLY A 440 24.16 36.52 -46.33
CA GLY A 440 23.29 37.67 -46.57
C GLY A 440 22.35 37.39 -47.74
N GLY A 441 21.06 37.16 -47.46
CA GLY A 441 20.10 36.76 -48.50
C GLY A 441 18.68 36.56 -47.96
N VAL A 442 17.88 37.63 -48.02
CA VAL A 442 16.44 37.61 -47.72
C VAL A 442 15.66 37.42 -49.02
N SER A 443 14.71 36.48 -49.07
CA SER A 443 13.54 36.60 -49.94
C SER A 443 12.34 35.78 -49.42
N GLN A 444 11.21 36.46 -49.21
CA GLN A 444 9.89 35.83 -49.13
C GLN A 444 9.32 35.63 -50.55
N MET A 445 8.40 34.66 -50.71
CA MET A 445 7.16 34.69 -51.52
C MET A 445 6.58 33.26 -51.61
N SER A 446 5.29 33.00 -51.89
CA SER A 446 4.02 33.53 -51.37
C SER A 446 2.81 32.81 -52.01
N ASN A 447 1.80 32.45 -51.20
CA ASN A 447 0.36 32.33 -51.54
C ASN A 447 -0.22 31.25 -52.50
N GLY A 448 -1.47 30.86 -52.20
CA GLY A 448 -2.43 30.09 -53.03
C GLY A 448 -2.76 28.69 -52.48
N VAL A 449 -3.82 28.34 -51.71
CA VAL A 449 -5.20 28.84 -51.41
C VAL A 449 -6.32 28.18 -52.26
N VAL A 450 -7.44 27.85 -51.58
CA VAL A 450 -8.75 27.29 -52.03
C VAL A 450 -8.87 25.75 -52.16
N SER A 451 -9.97 25.03 -51.89
CA SER A 451 -11.03 25.01 -50.82
C SER A 451 -12.11 23.94 -51.16
N THR A 452 -12.97 23.56 -50.19
CA THR A 452 -14.25 22.81 -50.29
C THR A 452 -14.19 21.28 -50.61
N GLY A 453 -15.06 20.41 -50.06
CA GLY A 453 -16.03 20.55 -48.95
C GLY A 453 -17.10 19.43 -48.86
N GLY A 454 -17.49 19.03 -47.62
CA GLY A 454 -18.71 18.25 -47.29
C GLY A 454 -18.72 16.71 -47.55
N SER A 455 -19.67 15.89 -47.05
CA SER A 455 -20.58 16.02 -45.89
C SER A 455 -21.32 14.68 -45.56
N ALA A 456 -21.61 14.44 -44.26
CA ALA A 456 -22.74 13.72 -43.64
C ALA A 456 -23.18 12.25 -43.95
N GLY A 457 -23.37 11.48 -42.86
CA GLY A 457 -24.48 10.53 -42.62
C GLY A 457 -24.18 9.02 -42.60
N LYS A 458 -25.03 8.10 -42.06
CA LYS A 458 -26.06 8.15 -40.99
C LYS A 458 -26.58 6.71 -40.71
N ALA A 459 -26.59 6.28 -39.43
CA ALA A 459 -27.41 5.21 -38.81
C ALA A 459 -27.47 3.76 -39.39
N GLY A 460 -27.66 2.78 -38.50
CA GLY A 460 -28.09 1.41 -38.86
C GLY A 460 -27.85 0.38 -37.74
N SER A 461 -28.91 -0.15 -37.14
CA SER A 461 -28.87 -1.33 -36.25
C SER A 461 -29.61 -2.50 -36.88
N VAL A 462 -29.43 -3.72 -36.35
CA VAL A 462 -30.44 -4.78 -36.07
C VAL A 462 -29.80 -6.17 -36.01
N SER A 463 -30.36 -6.99 -35.12
CA SER A 463 -30.10 -8.39 -34.72
C SER A 463 -29.80 -9.44 -35.81
N GLY A 464 -29.19 -10.55 -35.39
CA GLY A 464 -29.31 -11.86 -36.05
C GLY A 464 -28.73 -12.99 -35.19
N VAL A 465 -29.54 -13.99 -34.85
CA VAL A 465 -29.16 -15.17 -34.03
C VAL A 465 -28.97 -16.37 -34.96
N GLU A 466 -27.94 -17.19 -34.76
CA GLU A 466 -28.11 -18.66 -34.78
C GLU A 466 -26.94 -19.43 -34.14
N GLU A 467 -27.30 -20.55 -33.51
CA GLU A 467 -26.46 -21.52 -32.80
C GLU A 467 -26.85 -22.91 -33.33
N ALA A 468 -25.91 -23.73 -33.80
CA ALA A 468 -26.07 -25.19 -33.82
C ALA A 468 -24.84 -26.01 -34.26
N ALA A 469 -24.74 -27.19 -33.65
CA ALA A 469 -24.29 -28.47 -34.21
C ALA A 469 -22.78 -28.79 -34.36
N LEU A 470 -22.36 -29.72 -33.49
CA LEU A 470 -21.19 -30.58 -33.59
C LEU A 470 -21.12 -31.38 -34.91
N GLY A 471 -19.90 -31.65 -35.37
CA GLY A 471 -19.62 -32.69 -36.37
C GLY A 471 -18.22 -33.30 -36.23
N LYS A 472 -18.06 -34.32 -35.38
CA LYS A 472 -16.84 -35.15 -35.38
C LYS A 472 -16.85 -36.13 -36.56
N LYS A 473 -15.79 -36.15 -37.36
CA LYS A 473 -15.31 -37.38 -38.02
C LYS A 473 -13.79 -37.34 -38.18
N LYS A 474 -13.20 -38.53 -38.28
CA LYS A 474 -11.77 -38.81 -38.11
C LYS A 474 -11.29 -39.73 -39.24
N ASP A 475 -9.96 -39.83 -39.34
CA ASP A 475 -9.17 -40.85 -40.05
C ASP A 475 -8.92 -40.66 -41.55
N GLY A 476 -7.72 -41.10 -41.98
CA GLY A 476 -7.23 -41.06 -43.36
C GLY A 476 -5.99 -40.19 -43.53
N GLY A 477 -4.79 -40.78 -43.51
CA GLY A 477 -3.54 -40.09 -43.84
C GLY A 477 -2.68 -40.94 -44.77
N GLU A 478 -1.81 -40.30 -45.57
CA GLU A 478 -0.74 -40.98 -46.29
C GLU A 478 0.47 -40.05 -46.52
N ASN A 479 1.64 -40.65 -46.79
CA ASN A 479 2.96 -40.01 -46.83
C ASN A 479 3.27 -39.31 -48.17
N VAL A 480 4.28 -38.41 -48.20
CA VAL A 480 5.54 -38.59 -48.99
C VAL A 480 6.58 -37.44 -48.82
N LYS A 481 7.76 -37.83 -48.30
CA LYS A 481 9.17 -37.41 -48.50
C LYS A 481 9.70 -35.95 -48.37
N LEU A 482 10.92 -35.92 -47.83
CA LEU A 482 11.84 -34.78 -47.59
C LEU A 482 12.80 -34.45 -48.74
N ASN A 483 13.38 -33.24 -48.69
CA ASN A 483 14.80 -32.85 -48.91
C ASN A 483 14.94 -31.37 -48.45
N LYS A 484 16.05 -30.80 -47.94
CA LYS A 484 17.43 -31.26 -47.62
C LYS A 484 18.07 -30.28 -46.58
N SER A 485 19.14 -30.70 -45.89
CA SER A 485 19.93 -30.01 -44.82
C SER A 485 20.87 -28.88 -45.35
N PRO A 486 21.82 -28.22 -44.60
CA PRO A 486 22.58 -28.57 -43.35
C PRO A 486 22.53 -27.51 -42.21
N SER A 487 22.63 -27.87 -40.92
CA SER A 487 23.80 -28.12 -40.02
C SER A 487 24.71 -26.92 -39.70
N ASP A 488 24.90 -26.61 -38.40
CA ASP A 488 26.18 -26.80 -37.69
C ASP A 488 26.10 -26.42 -36.19
N SER A 489 26.69 -27.27 -35.35
CA SER A 489 27.07 -27.02 -33.93
C SER A 489 28.61 -26.84 -33.90
N PRO A 490 29.26 -26.26 -32.86
CA PRO A 490 29.22 -26.71 -31.45
C PRO A 490 29.17 -25.50 -30.48
N ASP A 491 29.57 -25.48 -29.20
CA ASP A 491 30.22 -26.48 -28.31
C ASP A 491 29.86 -26.19 -26.82
N LEU A 492 30.37 -27.00 -25.89
CA LEU A 492 30.32 -26.75 -24.45
C LEU A 492 31.61 -27.24 -23.76
N SER A 493 32.48 -26.34 -23.26
CA SER A 493 33.71 -26.76 -22.55
C SER A 493 34.14 -25.89 -21.35
N SER A 494 34.21 -26.57 -20.20
CA SER A 494 35.23 -26.47 -19.14
C SER A 494 35.61 -25.12 -18.47
N ALA A 495 35.22 -25.04 -17.18
CA ALA A 495 36.06 -24.72 -16.01
C ALA A 495 36.77 -23.35 -15.85
N LYS A 496 36.66 -22.76 -14.63
CA LYS A 496 37.66 -22.87 -13.54
C LYS A 496 37.47 -21.76 -12.50
N LEU A 497 37.03 -22.10 -11.28
CA LEU A 497 37.06 -21.19 -10.14
C LEU A 497 38.45 -21.19 -9.49
N ILE A 498 38.99 -20.01 -9.21
CA ILE A 498 40.24 -19.81 -8.46
C ILE A 498 39.93 -18.89 -7.27
N PRO A 499 40.18 -19.32 -6.02
CA PRO A 499 40.33 -18.44 -4.87
C PRO A 499 41.82 -18.12 -4.65
N THR A 500 42.16 -16.85 -4.38
CA THR A 500 43.51 -16.45 -3.97
C THR A 500 43.57 -16.08 -2.49
N SER A 501 44.70 -16.41 -1.87
CA SER A 501 44.92 -16.54 -0.42
C SER A 501 45.88 -15.50 0.16
N SER A 502 45.83 -15.30 1.49
CA SER A 502 46.99 -15.00 2.35
C SER A 502 46.55 -15.02 3.84
N SER A 503 46.81 -16.11 4.59
CA SER A 503 48.01 -16.36 5.45
C SER A 503 47.97 -15.61 6.80
N SER A 504 47.58 -16.22 7.95
CA SER A 504 48.32 -17.21 8.81
C SER A 504 49.28 -16.55 9.83
N PRO A 505 49.68 -17.22 10.93
CA PRO A 505 48.98 -18.17 11.83
C PRO A 505 49.27 -17.87 13.34
N VAL A 506 48.99 -18.82 14.27
CA VAL A 506 49.89 -19.33 15.37
C VAL A 506 49.10 -20.00 16.53
N THR A 507 49.26 -21.35 16.65
CA THR A 507 49.32 -22.26 17.85
C THR A 507 48.46 -22.05 19.12
N SER A 508 48.06 -23.05 19.93
CA SER A 508 48.04 -24.55 19.86
C SER A 508 47.51 -25.13 21.19
N ALA A 509 46.98 -26.39 21.17
CA ALA A 509 47.02 -27.36 22.30
C ALA A 509 46.20 -27.02 23.59
N LEU A 510 45.78 -27.94 24.47
CA LEU A 510 45.87 -29.42 24.60
C LEU A 510 44.82 -29.92 25.64
N ARG A 511 44.26 -31.15 25.47
CA ARG A 511 43.55 -32.01 26.49
C ARG A 511 42.32 -31.43 27.21
N GLY A 512 41.33 -32.22 27.65
CA GLY A 512 41.06 -33.66 27.49
C GLY A 512 40.03 -34.15 28.55
N THR A 513 39.28 -35.23 28.26
CA THR A 513 38.60 -36.18 29.20
C THR A 513 37.84 -35.65 30.42
N GLY A 514 36.56 -35.97 30.70
CA GLY A 514 35.58 -36.87 30.08
C GLY A 514 34.50 -37.31 31.11
N SER A 515 33.54 -38.15 30.68
CA SER A 515 32.61 -38.98 31.50
C SER A 515 31.56 -38.32 32.44
N CYS A 516 30.28 -38.67 32.17
CA CYS A 516 29.16 -39.13 33.04
C CYS A 516 29.12 -38.80 34.56
N ASP A 517 27.98 -38.76 35.27
CA ASP A 517 26.63 -39.32 35.02
C ASP A 517 25.53 -38.72 35.95
N SER A 518 24.25 -38.98 35.60
CA SER A 518 23.06 -39.24 36.46
C SER A 518 22.59 -38.33 37.64
N GLY A 519 21.26 -38.20 37.78
CA GLY A 519 20.51 -37.99 39.04
C GLY A 519 19.91 -36.58 39.22
N GLU A 520 18.59 -36.34 39.09
CA GLU A 520 17.52 -36.55 40.10
C GLU A 520 17.78 -35.86 41.47
N SER A 521 16.86 -35.11 42.10
CA SER A 521 15.40 -34.99 41.91
C SER A 521 14.79 -33.82 42.75
N SER A 522 13.47 -33.63 42.62
CA SER A 522 12.54 -33.10 43.66
C SER A 522 12.58 -31.61 44.08
N LEU A 523 11.64 -30.86 43.49
CA LEU A 523 10.55 -30.16 44.21
C LEU A 523 10.56 -30.20 45.77
N ARG A 524 10.66 -29.03 46.42
CA ARG A 524 9.49 -28.26 46.94
C ARG A 524 9.89 -26.95 47.61
N ARG A 525 9.08 -25.90 47.42
CA ARG A 525 9.04 -24.71 48.28
C ARG A 525 8.19 -25.00 49.53
N GLY A 526 8.52 -24.36 50.65
CA GLY A 526 7.75 -24.37 51.89
C GLY A 526 7.80 -23.01 52.60
N ASP A 527 6.79 -22.19 52.31
CA ASP A 527 6.03 -21.25 53.16
C ASP A 527 6.62 -20.33 54.27
N CYS A 528 6.04 -19.12 54.26
CA CYS A 528 5.51 -18.32 55.37
C CYS A 528 6.39 -17.77 56.53
N GLY A 529 6.09 -16.51 56.90
CA GLY A 529 6.25 -15.98 58.27
C GLY A 529 6.67 -14.51 58.32
N GLY A 530 5.80 -13.60 58.78
CA GLY A 530 6.14 -12.18 58.99
C GLY A 530 6.51 -11.84 60.45
N GLY A 531 7.07 -10.66 60.69
CA GLY A 531 7.29 -10.11 62.05
C GLY A 531 8.25 -8.90 62.09
N PRO A 532 8.13 -7.93 63.03
CA PRO A 532 8.68 -6.57 62.84
C PRO A 532 9.71 -6.09 63.90
N ASN A 533 10.14 -4.81 63.72
CA ASN A 533 10.86 -3.89 64.63
C ASN A 533 12.40 -3.77 64.50
N GLY A 534 12.90 -2.52 64.48
CA GLY A 534 14.32 -2.18 64.77
C GLY A 534 14.95 -1.03 63.93
N SER A 535 14.75 0.23 64.34
CA SER A 535 15.55 1.42 63.90
C SER A 535 16.87 1.53 64.73
N PRO A 536 17.82 2.48 64.50
CA PRO A 536 17.87 3.62 63.56
C PRO A 536 19.24 3.84 62.83
N VAL A 537 19.38 4.95 62.07
CA VAL A 537 20.49 5.96 62.06
C VAL A 537 20.74 6.64 60.67
N ILE A 538 20.34 7.92 60.58
CA ILE A 538 21.01 9.12 59.99
C ILE A 538 21.72 9.04 58.61
N MET A 539 21.13 9.65 57.57
CA MET A 539 21.57 10.94 56.95
C MET A 539 20.58 11.42 55.86
N GLY A 540 20.37 12.74 55.73
CA GLY A 540 19.65 13.38 54.61
C GLY A 540 20.61 13.79 53.47
N SER A 541 20.22 14.51 52.41
CA SER A 541 18.93 15.13 52.05
C SER A 541 18.91 15.52 50.55
N HIS A 542 17.73 15.70 49.95
CA HIS A 542 17.55 16.23 48.57
C HIS A 542 18.05 17.68 48.40
N PRO A 543 18.08 18.20 47.16
CA PRO A 543 17.01 19.15 46.79
C PRO A 543 16.42 19.00 45.36
N LYS A 544 15.33 19.76 45.13
CA LYS A 544 14.59 19.92 43.85
C LYS A 544 14.98 21.22 43.13
N VAL A 545 14.84 21.22 41.80
CA VAL A 545 14.22 22.23 40.89
C VAL A 545 14.40 23.74 41.21
N VAL A 546 14.86 24.53 40.22
CA VAL A 546 14.23 25.79 39.72
C VAL A 546 15.00 26.32 38.48
N SER A 547 14.28 27.02 37.59
CA SER A 547 14.77 27.67 36.35
C SER A 547 15.69 28.89 36.58
N PRO A 548 16.21 29.51 35.51
CA PRO A 548 16.06 30.97 35.40
C PRO A 548 15.67 31.47 34.00
N ALA A 549 15.30 32.75 33.93
CA ALA A 549 14.97 33.48 32.70
C ALA A 549 15.88 34.71 32.51
N SER A 550 15.97 35.17 31.26
CA SER A 550 16.31 36.53 30.79
C SER A 550 17.51 37.28 31.41
N ALA A 551 18.55 37.51 30.59
CA ALA A 551 19.36 38.74 30.64
C ALA A 551 19.84 39.12 29.22
N SER A 552 19.84 40.41 28.91
CA SER A 552 20.22 41.01 27.63
C SER A 552 21.69 41.45 27.60
N ALA A 553 22.37 41.27 26.46
CA ALA A 553 23.58 42.04 26.12
C ALA A 553 23.78 42.11 24.60
N ASP A 554 24.10 43.29 24.09
CA ASP A 554 24.51 43.54 22.70
C ASP A 554 25.83 42.83 22.34
N LEU A 555 25.98 42.47 21.06
CA LEU A 555 27.27 42.63 20.38
C LEU A 555 27.10 42.70 18.85
N ARG A 556 27.70 43.73 18.26
CA ARG A 556 27.71 44.00 16.82
C ARG A 556 28.70 43.10 16.07
N ALA A 557 28.37 42.85 14.81
CA ALA A 557 29.26 42.72 13.65
C ALA A 557 30.39 41.67 13.68
N MET A 558 30.34 40.75 12.71
CA MET A 558 31.37 40.76 11.65
C MET A 558 30.85 40.10 10.36
N SER A 559 31.18 40.72 9.24
CA SER A 559 30.89 40.26 7.88
C SER A 559 32.15 39.67 7.23
N VAL A 560 32.07 38.46 6.69
CA VAL A 560 32.76 38.01 5.47
C VAL A 560 31.82 37.04 4.74
#